data_AF-A0AAJ3TQ40-F1
#
_entry.id   AF-A0AAJ3TQ40-F1
#
_cell.length_a   1.000
_cell.length_b   1.000
_cell.length_c   1.000
_cell.angle_alpha   90.00
_cell.angle_beta   90.00
_cell.angle_gamma   90.00
#
_symmetry.space_group_name_H-M   'P 1'
#
loop_
_entity.id
_entity.type
_entity.pdbx_description
1 polymer ?
#
loop_
_entity_poly.entity_id
_entity_poly.type
_entity_poly.pdbx_seq_one_letter_code
_entity_poly.pdbx_strand_id
1 'polypeptide(L)' 'MENLNYHYLLGKCKREVFVELGEGFNYFPDEVWTYDIKNTWWGKKTVLLLRFEIETVVKVKVSTYYFKLPRFNANVSV' A
#
# COMPACT_ATOMS: atom_id res chain seq x y z
N MET A 1 -13.80 4.65 13.65
CA MET A 1 -12.78 4.56 12.59
C MET A 1 -12.76 3.09 12.18
N GLU A 2 -13.17 2.75 10.96
CA GLU A 2 -13.11 1.36 10.49
C GLU A 2 -11.67 0.85 10.61
N ASN A 3 -11.51 -0.33 11.19
CA ASN A 3 -10.22 -0.98 11.37
C ASN A 3 -9.86 -1.65 10.05
N LEU A 4 -9.28 -0.87 9.13
CA LEU A 4 -8.88 -1.34 7.81
C LEU A 4 -7.67 -2.29 7.96
N ASN A 5 -7.97 -3.58 8.07
CA ASN A 5 -6.96 -4.63 8.22
C ASN A 5 -6.69 -5.31 6.88
N TYR A 6 -5.52 -5.00 6.30
CA TYR A 6 -5.06 -5.59 5.05
C TYR A 6 -3.97 -6.65 5.24
N HIS A 7 -3.73 -7.14 6.46
CA HIS A 7 -2.68 -8.14 6.73
C HIS A 7 -2.90 -9.46 5.98
N TYR A 8 -4.13 -9.75 5.53
CA TYR A 8 -4.43 -10.91 4.71
C TYR A 8 -3.72 -10.88 3.34
N LEU A 9 -3.17 -9.73 2.92
CA LEU A 9 -2.36 -9.60 1.70
C LEU A 9 -0.91 -10.07 1.89
N LEU A 10 -0.43 -10.23 3.14
CA LEU A 10 0.92 -10.72 3.40
C LEU A 10 1.12 -12.10 2.76
N GLY A 11 2.25 -12.29 2.08
CA GLY A 11 2.59 -13.53 1.39
C GLY A 11 1.94 -13.71 0.02
N LYS A 12 1.01 -12.83 -0.40
CA LYS A 12 0.47 -12.85 -1.76
C LYS A 12 1.50 -12.33 -2.76
N CYS A 13 1.49 -12.88 -3.97
CA CYS A 13 2.30 -12.36 -5.08
C CYS A 13 1.63 -11.14 -5.75
N LYS A 14 2.40 -10.34 -6.51
CA LYS A 14 1.90 -9.18 -7.26
C LYS A 14 0.66 -9.49 -8.10
N ARG A 15 0.60 -10.68 -8.74
CA ARG A 15 -0.55 -11.10 -9.55
C ARG A 15 -1.82 -11.29 -8.71
N GLU A 16 -1.72 -11.96 -7.56
CA GLU A 16 -2.86 -12.17 -6.67
C GLU A 16 -3.37 -10.84 -6.11
N VAL A 17 -2.45 -9.95 -5.72
CA VAL A 17 -2.77 -8.59 -5.27
C VAL A 17 -3.47 -7.81 -6.39
N PHE A 18 -2.97 -7.90 -7.62
CA PHE A 18 -3.57 -7.24 -8.78
C PHE A 18 -4.98 -7.75 -9.08
N VAL A 19 -5.20 -9.07 -9.04
CA VAL A 19 -6.53 -9.66 -9.24
C VAL A 19 -7.51 -9.21 -8.18
N GLU A 20 -7.06 -9.03 -6.93
CA GLU A 20 -7.94 -8.67 -5.83
C GLU A 20 -8.21 -7.16 -5.72
N LEU A 21 -7.18 -6.33 -5.89
CA LEU A 21 -7.25 -4.88 -5.66
C LEU A 21 -7.36 -4.06 -6.96
N GLY A 22 -7.10 -4.67 -8.11
CA GLY A 22 -7.10 -4.00 -9.41
C GLY A 22 -5.88 -3.09 -9.63
N GLU A 23 -6.04 -2.16 -10.57
CA GLU A 23 -5.08 -1.10 -10.86
C GLU A 23 -5.09 -0.02 -9.75
N GLY A 24 -3.89 0.37 -9.32
CA GLY A 24 -3.62 1.48 -8.40
C GLY A 24 -2.57 2.42 -8.99
N PHE A 25 -1.86 3.19 -8.15
CA PHE A 25 -0.61 3.85 -8.58
C PHE A 25 0.54 2.84 -8.47
N ASN A 26 0.46 1.78 -9.27
CA ASN A 26 1.38 0.65 -9.27
C ASN A 26 2.03 0.49 -10.66
N TYR A 27 3.34 0.70 -10.73
CA TYR A 27 4.15 0.20 -11.85
C TYR A 27 4.56 -1.23 -11.50
N PHE A 28 4.22 -2.20 -12.33
CA PHE A 28 4.38 -3.62 -11.99
C PHE A 28 5.81 -3.99 -11.53
N PRO A 29 6.88 -3.48 -12.16
CA PRO A 29 8.25 -3.69 -11.69
C PRO A 29 8.59 -3.10 -10.32
N ASP A 30 7.83 -2.12 -9.82
CA ASP A 30 8.15 -1.46 -8.54
C ASP A 30 7.98 -2.40 -7.36
N GLU A 31 8.81 -2.20 -6.34
CA GLU A 31 8.76 -2.91 -5.06
C GLU A 31 7.72 -2.31 -4.10
N VAL A 32 7.17 -1.14 -4.40
CA VAL A 32 6.16 -0.50 -3.56
C VAL A 32 4.94 -0.15 -4.39
N TRP A 33 3.78 -0.68 -4.01
CA TRP A 33 2.51 -0.30 -4.59
C TRP A 33 1.70 0.55 -3.62
N THR A 34 1.01 1.56 -4.15
CA THR A 34 0.16 2.46 -3.38
C THR A 34 -1.27 2.42 -3.93
N TYR A 35 -2.24 2.24 -3.05
CA TYR A 35 -3.67 2.30 -3.37
C TYR A 35 -4.36 3.38 -2.54
N ASP A 36 -5.15 4.22 -3.19
CA ASP A 36 -5.99 5.20 -2.51
C ASP A 36 -7.18 4.49 -1.85
N ILE A 37 -7.27 4.54 -0.52
CA ILE A 37 -8.41 3.97 0.22
C ILE A 37 -9.49 5.02 0.43
N LYS A 38 -9.11 6.23 0.84
CA LYS A 38 -10.05 7.31 1.15
C LYS A 38 -9.45 8.68 0.93
N ASN A 39 -10.18 9.52 0.22
CA ASN A 39 -9.90 10.94 0.07
C ASN A 39 -11.04 11.74 0.72
N THR A 40 -10.70 12.72 1.55
CA THR A 40 -11.69 13.67 2.09
C THR A 40 -11.51 15.04 1.43
N TRP A 41 -12.58 15.83 1.41
CA TRP A 41 -12.58 17.16 0.78
C TRP A 41 -11.54 18.13 1.34
N TRP A 42 -11.09 17.96 2.59
CA TRP A 42 -10.05 18.79 3.21
C TRP A 42 -8.61 18.30 2.94
N GLY A 43 -8.38 17.58 1.83
CA GLY A 43 -7.04 17.15 1.42
C GLY A 43 -6.41 16.05 2.30
N LYS A 44 -7.18 15.46 3.23
CA LYS A 44 -6.78 14.23 3.94
C LYS A 44 -6.90 13.05 2.98
N LYS A 45 -5.78 12.38 2.75
CA LYS A 45 -5.69 11.14 1.98
C LYS A 45 -5.32 9.98 2.89
N THR A 46 -5.91 8.82 2.63
CA THR A 46 -5.57 7.55 3.29
C THR A 46 -5.24 6.55 2.21
N VAL A 47 -4.06 5.94 2.31
CA VAL A 47 -3.53 5.00 1.32
C VAL A 47 -3.14 3.69 1.96
N LEU A 48 -3.24 2.61 1.19
CA LEU A 48 -2.62 1.33 1.44
C LEU A 48 -1.27 1.29 0.74
N LEU A 49 -0.23 0.92 1.48
CA LEU A 49 1.12 0.75 0.98
C LEU A 49 1.52 -0.72 1.12
N LEU A 50 1.92 -1.33 0.01
CA LEU A 50 2.40 -2.71 -0.04
C LEU A 50 3.87 -2.69 -0.46
N ARG A 51 4.74 -3.38 0.30
CA ARG A 51 6.13 -3.64 -0.11
C ARG A 51 6.23 -5.09 -0.59
N PHE A 52 6.89 -5.26 -1.73
CA PHE A 52 7.21 -6.55 -2.31
C PHE A 52 8.71 -6.83 -2.19
N GLU A 53 9.05 -8.08 -1.89
CA GLU A 53 10.39 -8.64 -2.08
C GLU A 53 10.21 -9.94 -2.86
N ILE A 54 11.01 -10.12 -3.94
CA ILE A 54 10.89 -11.28 -4.84
C ILE A 54 9.42 -11.52 -5.21
N GLU A 55 8.74 -10.47 -5.68
CA GLU A 55 7.33 -10.48 -6.13
C GLU A 55 6.27 -10.76 -5.05
N THR A 56 6.64 -10.87 -3.78
CA THR A 56 5.75 -11.27 -2.68
C THR A 56 5.57 -10.16 -1.65
N VAL A 57 4.35 -9.93 -1.15
CA VAL A 57 4.08 -8.90 -0.14
C VAL A 57 4.74 -9.27 1.19
N VAL A 58 5.71 -8.47 1.61
CA VAL A 58 6.40 -8.61 2.90
C VAL A 58 5.95 -7.58 3.94
N LYS A 59 5.31 -6.49 3.50
CA LYS A 59 4.85 -5.42 4.38
C LYS A 59 3.57 -4.79 3.89
N VAL A 60 2.66 -4.56 4.83
CA VAL A 60 1.38 -3.89 4.62
C VAL A 60 1.30 -2.71 5.58
N LYS A 61 0.94 -1.52 5.09
CA LYS A 61 0.74 -0.35 5.94
C LYS A 61 -0.37 0.54 5.40
N VAL A 62 -1.31 0.90 6.27
CA VAL A 62 -2.25 2.00 6.01
C VAL A 62 -1.63 3.30 6.53
N SER A 63 -1.62 4.33 5.70
CA SER A 63 -1.07 5.65 6.06
C SER A 63 -2.05 6.74 5.71
N THR A 64 -2.24 7.67 6.64
CA THR A 64 -3.09 8.85 6.45
C THR A 64 -2.23 10.10 6.51
N TYR A 65 -2.39 10.99 5.53
CA TYR A 65 -1.60 12.21 5.42
C TYR A 65 -2.42 13.36 4.83
N TYR A 66 -1.92 14.57 5.02
CA TYR A 66 -2.45 15.78 4.42
C TYR A 66 -1.42 16.32 3.44
N PHE A 67 -1.86 16.69 2.23
CA PHE A 67 -1.06 17.35 1.18
C PHE A 67 0.13 16.54 0.60
N LYS A 68 1.00 15.93 1.42
CA LYS A 68 2.20 15.19 0.99
C LYS A 68 2.24 13.77 1.58
N LEU A 69 2.40 12.77 0.72
CA LEU A 69 2.56 11.38 1.14
C LEU A 69 3.87 11.23 1.93
N PRO A 70 3.86 10.74 3.18
CA PRO A 70 5.09 10.41 3.89
C PRO A 70 5.84 9.31 3.11
N ARG A 71 7.14 9.53 2.86
CA ARG A 71 7.97 8.58 2.12
C ARG A 71 7.93 7.22 2.82
N PHE A 72 7.72 6.16 2.03
CA PHE A 72 7.89 4.80 2.51
C PHE A 72 9.40 4.54 2.62
N ASN A 73 9.96 4.67 3.81
CA ASN A 73 11.37 4.32 4.02
C ASN A 73 11.51 2.78 3.92
N ALA A 74 12.18 2.33 2.86
CA ALA A 74 12.53 0.93 2.61
C ALA A 74 13.58 0.38 3.61
N ASN A 75 14.16 1.23 4.44
CA ASN A 75 15.28 0.93 5.35
C ASN A 75 14.85 0.99 6.83
N VAL A 76 13.89 0.17 7.24
CA VAL A 76 13.75 -0.19 8.67
C VAL A 76 13.87 -1.70 8.76
N SER A 77 15.12 -2.16 8.79
CA SER A 77 15.49 -3.41 9.44
C SER A 77 15.28 -3.22 10.94
N VAL A 78 14.69 -4.23 11.58
CA VAL A 78 14.57 -4.35 13.04
C VAL A 78 15.93 -4.19 13.70
#